data_AF-A0A353D545-F1
#
_entry.id   AF-A0A353D545-F1
#
_cell.length_a   1.000
_cell.length_b   1.000
_cell.length_c   1.000
_cell.angle_alpha   90.00
_cell.angle_beta   90.00
_cell.angle_gamma   90.00
#
_symmetry.space_group_name_H-M   'P 1'
#
loop_
_entity.id
_entity.type
_entity.pdbx_description
1 polymer ?
#
loop_
_entity_poly.entity_id
_entity_poly.type
_entity_poly.pdbx_seq_one_letter_code
_entity_poly.pdbx_strand_id
1 'polypeptide(L)'
;MHDFVSNFWPWYIFILVAGSMIWLFYLVFSQSHGVKDKSHKIEPTGHKWDEDLEELNTPLPRWWLQLFIATNVFGALYLLLYPGIGVYGGLLDWRSADFLGEGKTGQYETEMSTADTKYGALYDKYLQQDINALTSDKDALVTGSRLFSTYCIQCHGSDAGGGPGFPNLRDTAWQWGGEPDIIKQTISGGRLGAMPAWGPVLGDSVGDVAAYVMSLSGKQSEGNLDVGKEKFTQLCV
;
A
#
# COMPACT_ATOMS: atom_id res chain seq x y z
N MET A 1 -6.33 7.41 -17.04
CA MET A 1 -7.54 8.17 -17.41
C MET A 1 -8.27 7.36 -18.46
N HIS A 2 -9.35 6.67 -18.09
CA HIS A 2 -10.25 6.07 -19.08
C HIS A 2 -11.15 7.19 -19.56
N ASP A 3 -10.70 7.91 -20.59
CA ASP A 3 -11.54 8.91 -21.25
C ASP A 3 -12.67 8.15 -21.93
N PHE A 4 -13.83 8.14 -21.30
CA PHE A 4 -15.08 7.86 -21.99
C PHE A 4 -15.30 9.01 -22.97
N VAL A 5 -14.63 8.96 -24.12
CA VAL A 5 -14.68 9.93 -25.23
C VAL A 5 -16.08 10.09 -25.85
N SER A 6 -17.08 9.37 -25.32
CA SER A 6 -18.46 9.41 -25.75
C SER A 6 -19.40 9.53 -24.55
N ASN A 7 -20.39 10.43 -24.68
CA ASN A 7 -21.53 10.55 -23.75
C ASN A 7 -22.36 9.26 -23.63
N PHE A 8 -22.09 8.24 -24.46
CA PHE A 8 -22.71 6.93 -24.37
C PHE A 8 -22.49 6.24 -23.02
N TRP A 9 -21.26 6.19 -22.52
CA TRP A 9 -20.91 5.34 -21.37
C TRP A 9 -21.55 5.79 -20.05
N PRO A 10 -21.59 7.10 -19.73
CA PRO A 10 -22.31 7.57 -18.54
C PRO A 10 -23.80 7.21 -18.56
N TRP A 11 -24.47 7.31 -19.73
CA TRP A 11 -25.87 6.92 -19.88
C TRP A 11 -26.08 5.40 -19.84
N TYR A 12 -25.16 4.62 -20.42
CA TYR A 12 -25.16 3.16 -20.34
C TYR A 12 -25.13 2.69 -18.88
N ILE A 13 -24.22 3.27 -18.07
CA ILE A 13 -24.12 2.97 -16.63
C ILE A 13 -25.40 3.37 -15.91
N PHE A 14 -25.90 4.59 -16.16
CA PHE A 14 -27.13 5.07 -15.54
C PHE A 14 -28.31 4.12 -15.77
N ILE A 15 -28.57 3.75 -17.02
CA ILE A 15 -29.71 2.90 -17.41
C ILE A 15 -29.61 1.52 -16.76
N LEU A 16 -28.42 0.90 -16.78
CA LEU A 16 -28.24 -0.43 -16.19
C LEU A 16 -28.39 -0.41 -14.67
N VAL A 17 -27.80 0.57 -14.00
CA VAL A 17 -27.88 0.65 -12.54
C VAL A 17 -29.30 0.99 -12.10
N ALA A 18 -29.93 2.01 -12.68
CA ALA A 18 -31.31 2.36 -12.35
C ALA A 18 -32.29 1.22 -12.69
N GLY A 19 -32.13 0.59 -13.86
CA GLY A 19 -32.93 -0.55 -14.29
C GLY A 19 -32.78 -1.75 -13.35
N SER A 20 -31.55 -2.09 -12.95
CA SER A 20 -31.29 -3.16 -11.99
C SER A 20 -31.90 -2.90 -10.62
N MET A 21 -31.86 -1.65 -10.13
CA MET A 21 -32.43 -1.29 -8.83
C MET A 21 -33.95 -1.42 -8.85
N ILE A 22 -34.60 -0.89 -9.90
CA ILE A 22 -36.05 -1.03 -10.10
C ILE A 22 -36.42 -2.51 -10.23
N TRP A 23 -35.63 -3.30 -10.96
CA TRP A 23 -35.85 -4.73 -11.13
C TRP A 23 -35.74 -5.49 -9.80
N LEU A 24 -34.76 -5.18 -8.96
CA LEU A 24 -34.63 -5.80 -7.63
C LEU A 24 -35.82 -5.49 -6.74
N PHE A 25 -36.30 -4.24 -6.73
CA PHE A 25 -37.54 -3.90 -6.04
C PHE A 25 -38.73 -4.70 -6.58
N TYR A 26 -38.90 -4.74 -7.90
CA TYR A 26 -39.98 -5.50 -8.54
C TYR A 26 -39.93 -6.99 -8.19
N LEU A 27 -38.75 -7.61 -8.27
CA LEU A 27 -38.54 -9.03 -7.97
C LEU A 27 -38.91 -9.34 -6.52
N VAL A 28 -38.50 -8.49 -5.58
CA VAL A 28 -38.87 -8.66 -4.17
C VAL A 28 -40.38 -8.61 -4.01
N PHE A 29 -41.06 -7.63 -4.61
CA PHE A 29 -42.52 -7.54 -4.54
C PHE A 29 -43.20 -8.74 -5.20
N SER A 30 -42.78 -9.16 -6.40
CA SER A 30 -43.39 -10.29 -7.13
C SER A 30 -43.22 -11.62 -6.39
N GLN A 31 -42.04 -11.85 -5.79
CA GLN A 31 -41.73 -13.09 -5.08
C GLN A 31 -42.17 -13.07 -3.61
N SER A 32 -42.54 -11.92 -3.05
CA SER A 32 -43.02 -11.80 -1.66
C SER A 32 -44.45 -12.31 -1.43
N HIS A 33 -45.15 -12.71 -2.49
CA HIS A 33 -46.47 -13.32 -2.40
C HIS A 33 -46.38 -14.77 -1.91
N GLY A 34 -46.32 -14.96 -0.59
CA GLY A 34 -46.33 -16.28 0.05
C GLY A 34 -47.69 -16.99 -0.01
N VAL A 35 -47.67 -18.31 0.20
CA VAL A 35 -48.86 -19.16 0.34
C VAL A 35 -49.75 -18.60 1.46
N LYS A 36 -51.01 -18.30 1.15
CA LYS A 36 -52.00 -17.70 2.07
C LYS A 36 -52.53 -18.67 3.12
N ASP A 37 -51.96 -19.87 3.23
CA ASP A 37 -52.47 -20.90 4.12
C ASP A 37 -51.99 -20.66 5.56
N LYS A 38 -52.95 -20.49 6.47
CA LYS A 38 -52.73 -20.28 7.90
C LYS A 38 -52.52 -21.60 8.66
N SER A 39 -52.56 -22.75 7.97
CA SER A 39 -52.53 -24.08 8.58
C SER A 39 -51.16 -24.55 9.10
N HIS A 40 -50.09 -23.78 8.91
CA HIS A 40 -48.70 -24.11 9.31
C HIS A 40 -48.13 -25.42 8.72
N LYS A 41 -48.84 -26.13 7.84
CA LYS A 41 -48.28 -27.28 7.13
C LYS A 41 -47.42 -26.79 5.96
N ILE A 42 -46.12 -27.00 6.07
CA ILE A 42 -45.15 -26.70 5.02
C ILE A 42 -45.13 -27.91 4.09
N GLU A 43 -45.64 -27.74 2.88
CA GLU A 43 -45.68 -28.80 1.88
C GLU A 43 -44.46 -28.71 0.93
N PRO A 44 -43.91 -29.85 0.49
CA PRO A 44 -42.90 -29.90 -0.57
C PRO A 44 -43.44 -29.41 -1.93
N THR A 45 -42.55 -29.00 -2.83
CA THR A 45 -42.86 -28.58 -4.20
C THR A 45 -43.27 -29.73 -5.14
N GLY A 46 -43.28 -30.97 -4.64
CA GLY A 46 -43.77 -32.16 -5.34
C GLY A 46 -42.74 -32.85 -6.24
N HIS A 47 -41.53 -32.31 -6.36
CA HIS A 47 -40.42 -32.92 -7.10
C HIS A 47 -39.35 -33.40 -6.12
N LYS A 48 -38.83 -34.61 -6.36
CA LYS A 48 -37.73 -35.20 -5.60
C LYS A 48 -36.47 -35.21 -6.46
N TRP A 49 -35.37 -34.76 -5.87
CA TRP A 49 -34.04 -34.79 -6.44
C TRP A 49 -33.20 -35.79 -5.65
N ASP A 50 -32.36 -36.58 -6.32
CA ASP A 50 -31.43 -37.53 -5.66
C ASP A 50 -32.11 -38.40 -4.57
N GLU A 51 -33.20 -39.07 -4.95
CA GLU A 51 -34.04 -39.94 -4.10
C GLU A 51 -34.81 -39.27 -2.95
N ASP A 52 -34.18 -38.40 -2.15
CA ASP A 52 -34.73 -37.86 -0.89
C ASP A 52 -34.70 -36.33 -0.74
N LEU A 53 -34.03 -35.58 -1.62
CA LEU A 53 -33.98 -34.13 -1.54
C LEU A 53 -35.26 -33.50 -2.11
N GLU A 54 -35.98 -32.78 -1.26
CA GLU A 54 -37.19 -32.04 -1.61
C GLU A 54 -37.05 -30.56 -1.22
N GLU A 55 -37.61 -29.68 -2.04
CA GLU A 55 -37.65 -28.25 -1.75
C GLU A 55 -38.97 -27.90 -1.05
N LEU A 56 -38.88 -27.25 0.11
CA LEU A 56 -40.03 -26.77 0.85
C LEU A 56 -40.52 -25.43 0.31
N ASN A 57 -41.84 -25.30 0.09
CA ASN A 57 -42.42 -24.03 -0.32
C ASN A 57 -42.73 -23.13 0.90
N THR A 58 -41.68 -22.59 1.52
CA THR A 58 -41.79 -21.71 2.69
C THR A 58 -41.81 -20.23 2.30
N PRO A 59 -42.57 -19.38 3.01
CA PRO A 59 -42.47 -17.94 2.82
C PRO A 59 -41.09 -17.45 3.29
N LEU A 60 -40.56 -16.43 2.60
CA LEU A 60 -39.32 -15.78 3.00
C LEU A 60 -39.39 -15.27 4.45
N PRO A 61 -38.35 -15.46 5.27
CA PRO A 61 -38.31 -14.90 6.62
C PRO A 61 -38.50 -13.38 6.60
N ARG A 62 -39.40 -12.87 7.44
CA ARG A 62 -39.75 -11.43 7.47
C ARG A 62 -38.53 -10.53 7.72
N TRP A 63 -37.63 -10.93 8.62
CA TRP A 63 -36.42 -10.18 8.93
C TRP A 63 -35.48 -10.12 7.72
N TRP A 64 -35.37 -11.21 6.95
CA TRP A 64 -34.54 -11.28 5.75
C TRP A 64 -35.11 -10.37 4.67
N LEU A 65 -36.42 -10.40 4.48
CA LEU A 65 -37.12 -9.53 3.52
C LEU A 65 -36.94 -8.04 3.87
N GLN A 66 -37.10 -7.69 5.15
CA GLN A 66 -36.87 -6.33 5.63
C GLN A 66 -35.42 -5.87 5.42
N LEU A 67 -34.45 -6.75 5.71
CA LEU A 67 -33.04 -6.46 5.47
C LEU A 67 -32.75 -6.24 3.98
N PHE A 68 -33.28 -7.11 3.12
CA PHE A 68 -33.13 -6.97 1.67
C PHE A 68 -33.71 -5.64 1.16
N ILE A 69 -34.91 -5.27 1.62
CA ILE A 69 -35.51 -3.97 1.26
C ILE A 69 -34.66 -2.82 1.78
N ALA A 70 -34.19 -2.90 3.04
CA ALA A 70 -33.36 -1.86 3.64
C ALA A 70 -32.04 -1.64 2.89
N THR A 71 -31.37 -2.69 2.42
CA THR A 71 -30.13 -2.55 1.65
C THR A 71 -30.37 -1.95 0.26
N ASN A 72 -31.48 -2.29 -0.41
CA ASN A 72 -31.85 -1.66 -1.67
C ASN A 72 -32.19 -0.18 -1.50
N VAL A 73 -32.95 0.18 -0.45
CA VAL A 73 -33.23 1.58 -0.10
C VAL A 73 -31.94 2.33 0.23
N PHE A 74 -31.04 1.73 1.01
CA PHE A 74 -29.74 2.31 1.32
C PHE A 74 -28.91 2.53 0.06
N GLY A 75 -28.85 1.54 -0.85
CA GLY A 75 -28.13 1.66 -2.12
C GLY A 75 -28.69 2.78 -3.00
N ALA A 76 -30.02 2.90 -3.11
CA ALA A 76 -30.67 3.98 -3.84
C ALA A 76 -30.36 5.36 -3.21
N LEU A 77 -30.44 5.48 -1.88
CA LEU A 77 -30.08 6.70 -1.17
C LEU A 77 -28.58 7.03 -1.32
N TYR A 78 -27.71 6.03 -1.30
CA TYR A 78 -26.27 6.23 -1.48
C TYR A 78 -25.95 6.77 -2.86
N LEU A 79 -26.55 6.19 -3.92
CA LEU A 79 -26.40 6.66 -5.31
C LEU A 79 -27.07 8.02 -5.57
N LEU A 80 -28.03 8.42 -4.73
CA LEU A 80 -28.59 9.76 -4.70
C LEU A 80 -27.61 10.76 -4.06
N LEU A 81 -26.96 10.38 -2.96
CA LEU A 81 -26.08 11.28 -2.21
C LEU A 81 -24.69 11.41 -2.84
N TYR A 82 -24.14 10.32 -3.38
CA TYR A 82 -22.78 10.20 -3.89
C TYR A 82 -22.77 9.94 -5.40
N PRO A 83 -21.68 10.31 -6.11
CA PRO A 83 -21.49 9.92 -7.49
C PRO A 83 -21.41 8.39 -7.64
N GLY A 84 -22.08 7.84 -8.65
CA GLY A 84 -22.07 6.40 -8.90
C GLY A 84 -22.89 5.92 -10.10
N ILE A 85 -23.86 6.71 -10.56
CA ILE A 85 -24.75 6.36 -11.70
C ILE A 85 -24.33 7.03 -13.02
N GLY A 86 -23.04 7.25 -13.23
CA GLY A 86 -22.51 7.82 -14.48
C GLY A 86 -22.58 9.36 -14.51
N VAL A 87 -23.62 9.93 -15.15
CA VAL A 87 -23.74 11.39 -15.38
C VAL A 87 -24.08 12.22 -14.13
N TYR A 88 -24.39 11.57 -13.01
CA TYR A 88 -24.90 12.22 -11.82
C TYR A 88 -23.81 12.35 -10.74
N GLY A 89 -23.53 13.58 -10.32
CA GLY A 89 -22.51 13.90 -9.33
C GLY A 89 -22.91 13.70 -7.85
N GLY A 90 -24.15 13.28 -7.57
CA GLY A 90 -24.67 13.19 -6.22
C GLY A 90 -25.16 14.52 -5.65
N LEU A 91 -26.04 14.48 -4.64
CA LEU A 91 -26.53 15.68 -3.94
C LEU A 91 -25.48 16.33 -3.03
N LEU A 92 -24.50 15.56 -2.55
CA LEU A 92 -23.48 16.06 -1.62
C LEU A 92 -22.29 16.73 -2.32
N ASP A 93 -22.27 16.72 -3.66
CA ASP A 93 -21.10 17.13 -4.50
C ASP A 93 -19.78 16.52 -4.01
N TRP A 94 -19.86 15.33 -3.41
CA TRP A 94 -18.70 14.63 -2.85
C TRP A 94 -17.83 14.03 -3.94
N ARG A 95 -16.51 14.09 -3.77
CA ARG A 95 -15.51 13.51 -4.67
C ARG A 95 -14.34 12.95 -3.85
N SER A 96 -13.76 11.84 -4.30
CA SER A 96 -12.60 11.23 -3.62
C SER A 96 -11.33 12.06 -3.78
N ALA A 97 -11.06 12.55 -5.00
CA ALA A 97 -9.93 13.40 -5.36
C ALA A 97 -10.30 14.23 -6.61
N ASP A 98 -9.46 15.19 -7.01
CA ASP A 98 -9.61 15.91 -8.29
C ASP A 98 -9.24 15.03 -9.50
N PHE A 99 -9.98 13.95 -9.70
CA PHE A 99 -9.69 12.96 -10.75
C PHE A 99 -9.87 13.52 -12.16
N LEU A 100 -10.65 14.59 -12.31
CA LEU A 100 -10.94 15.24 -13.60
C LEU A 100 -10.00 16.43 -13.88
N GLY A 101 -9.12 16.80 -12.95
CA GLY A 101 -8.24 17.97 -13.08
C GLY A 101 -9.03 19.28 -13.26
N GLU A 102 -10.26 19.33 -12.74
CA GLU A 102 -11.15 20.50 -12.86
C GLU A 102 -10.81 21.58 -11.82
N GLY A 103 -9.81 21.34 -10.96
CA GLY A 103 -9.44 22.25 -9.88
C GLY A 103 -10.46 22.28 -8.75
N LYS A 104 -11.28 21.22 -8.61
CA LYS A 104 -12.27 21.07 -7.54
C LYS A 104 -11.71 20.20 -6.43
N THR A 105 -11.69 20.73 -5.21
CA THR A 105 -11.17 20.06 -4.02
C THR A 105 -11.96 18.78 -3.72
N GLY A 106 -11.30 17.63 -3.79
CA GLY A 106 -11.84 16.36 -3.32
C GLY A 106 -11.55 16.12 -1.84
N GLN A 107 -11.98 14.96 -1.35
CA GLN A 107 -11.71 14.55 0.03
C GLN A 107 -10.21 14.43 0.30
N TYR A 108 -9.44 13.87 -0.64
CA TYR A 108 -7.99 13.74 -0.51
C TYR A 108 -7.29 15.10 -0.32
N GLU A 109 -7.59 16.08 -1.17
CA GLU A 109 -6.96 17.40 -1.08
C GLU A 109 -7.37 18.13 0.20
N THR A 110 -8.61 17.93 0.66
CA THR A 110 -9.10 18.47 1.94
C THR A 110 -8.37 17.84 3.13
N GLU A 111 -8.16 16.51 3.12
CA GLU A 111 -7.44 15.79 4.16
C GLU A 111 -5.96 16.18 4.18
N MET A 112 -5.32 16.27 3.01
CA MET A 112 -3.94 16.74 2.88
C MET A 112 -3.78 18.17 3.38
N SER A 113 -4.66 19.10 2.98
CA SER A 113 -4.62 20.49 3.46
C SER A 113 -4.84 20.60 4.97
N THR A 114 -5.71 19.76 5.54
CA THR A 114 -5.91 19.68 6.99
C THR A 114 -4.66 19.14 7.68
N ALA A 115 -4.01 18.12 7.12
CA ALA A 115 -2.75 17.58 7.63
C ALA A 115 -1.61 18.60 7.53
N ASP A 116 -1.50 19.33 6.43
CA ASP A 116 -0.51 20.39 6.22
C ASP A 116 -0.71 21.54 7.20
N THR A 117 -1.96 21.94 7.46
CA THR A 117 -2.25 22.96 8.47
C THR A 117 -1.86 22.49 9.88
N LYS A 118 -2.08 21.21 10.18
CA LYS A 118 -1.82 20.62 11.49
C LYS A 118 -0.33 20.34 11.75
N TYR A 119 0.39 19.87 10.73
CA TYR A 119 1.76 19.37 10.85
C TYR A 119 2.80 20.23 10.13
N GLY A 120 2.39 21.10 9.20
CA GLY A 120 3.28 21.91 8.37
C GLY A 120 4.20 22.81 9.20
N ALA A 121 3.65 23.55 10.18
CA ALA A 121 4.47 24.39 11.06
C ALA A 121 5.53 23.60 11.85
N LEU A 122 5.25 22.34 12.19
CA LEU A 122 6.22 21.46 12.84
C LEU A 122 7.35 21.07 11.88
N TYR A 123 7.01 20.69 10.65
CA TYR A 123 8.00 20.38 9.62
C TYR A 123 8.82 21.60 9.22
N ASP A 124 8.20 22.77 9.04
CA ASP A 124 8.88 24.04 8.74
C ASP A 124 9.90 24.39 9.82
N LYS A 125 9.55 24.19 11.10
CA LYS A 125 10.47 24.35 12.23
C LYS A 125 11.70 23.45 12.07
N TYR A 126 11.51 22.16 11.74
CA TYR A 126 12.63 21.24 11.57
C TYR A 126 13.47 21.52 10.33
N LEU A 127 12.85 21.95 9.22
CA LEU A 127 13.54 22.26 7.97
C LEU A 127 14.51 23.45 8.09
N GLN A 128 14.22 24.39 9.00
CA GLN A 128 15.08 25.56 9.26
C GLN A 128 16.22 25.27 10.24
N GLN A 129 16.21 24.13 10.92
CA GLN A 129 17.24 23.75 11.88
C GLN A 129 18.39 23.00 11.21
N ASP A 130 19.60 23.17 11.76
CA ASP A 130 20.75 22.35 11.38
C ASP A 130 20.53 20.88 11.80
N ILE A 131 21.02 19.93 10.98
CA ILE A 131 20.83 18.51 11.25
C ILE A 131 21.46 18.12 12.58
N ASN A 132 22.61 18.70 12.96
CA ASN A 132 23.24 18.43 14.24
C ASN A 132 22.35 18.87 15.40
N ALA A 133 21.65 19.99 15.26
CA ALA A 133 20.71 20.47 16.28
C ALA A 133 19.52 19.50 16.43
N LEU A 134 19.01 18.97 15.31
CA LEU A 134 17.92 17.99 15.31
C LEU A 134 18.30 16.68 16.01
N THR A 135 19.58 16.28 16.01
CA THR A 135 20.01 15.07 16.74
C THR A 135 19.84 15.18 18.26
N SER A 136 19.74 16.39 18.80
CA SER A 136 19.53 16.65 20.22
C SER A 136 18.07 16.96 20.59
N ASP A 137 17.20 17.17 19.60
CA ASP A 137 15.76 17.39 19.81
C ASP A 137 15.04 16.03 19.94
N LYS A 138 14.52 15.74 21.14
CA LYS A 138 13.83 14.49 21.43
C LYS A 138 12.57 14.28 20.58
N ASP A 139 11.83 15.34 20.28
CA ASP A 139 10.61 15.26 19.48
C ASP A 139 10.94 15.01 18.00
N ALA A 140 12.03 15.60 17.52
CA ALA A 140 12.57 15.33 16.18
C ALA A 140 13.03 13.86 16.06
N LEU A 141 13.76 13.34 17.06
CA LEU A 141 14.20 11.93 17.07
C LEU A 141 13.03 10.94 17.11
N VAL A 142 11.98 11.21 17.90
CA VAL A 142 10.77 10.37 17.92
C VAL A 142 10.07 10.39 16.57
N THR A 143 10.00 11.56 15.92
CA THR A 143 9.42 11.70 14.59
C THR A 143 10.24 10.94 13.54
N GLY A 144 11.56 11.11 13.56
CA GLY A 144 12.49 10.38 12.69
C GLY A 144 12.44 8.87 12.90
N SER A 145 12.29 8.39 14.14
CA SER A 145 12.15 6.96 14.45
C SER A 145 10.87 6.37 13.86
N ARG A 146 9.76 7.11 13.85
CA ARG A 146 8.52 6.70 13.19
C ARG A 146 8.71 6.59 11.67
N LEU A 147 9.34 7.59 11.06
CA LEU A 147 9.67 7.57 9.63
C LEU A 147 10.60 6.40 9.27
N PHE A 148 11.63 6.16 10.09
CA PHE A 148 12.52 5.01 9.95
C PHE A 148 11.76 3.69 9.99
N SER A 149 10.83 3.55 10.95
CA SER A 149 9.98 2.37 11.10
C SER A 149 9.06 2.13 9.89
N THR A 150 8.63 3.19 9.21
CA THR A 150 7.77 3.06 8.03
C THR A 150 8.55 2.74 6.75
N TYR A 151 9.71 3.38 6.55
CA TYR A 151 10.38 3.42 5.25
C TYR A 151 11.74 2.72 5.19
N CYS A 152 12.40 2.46 6.33
CA CYS A 152 13.80 2.04 6.35
C CYS A 152 14.00 0.64 6.94
N ILE A 153 13.12 0.18 7.84
CA ILE A 153 13.31 -1.10 8.55
C ILE A 153 13.28 -2.32 7.65
N GLN A 154 12.64 -2.25 6.48
CA GLN A 154 12.54 -3.38 5.56
C GLN A 154 13.92 -3.83 5.07
N CYS A 155 14.87 -2.90 5.02
CA CYS A 155 16.26 -3.15 4.59
C CYS A 155 17.24 -3.09 5.77
N HIS A 156 17.12 -2.09 6.63
CA HIS A 156 18.08 -1.84 7.71
C HIS A 156 17.70 -2.49 9.05
N GLY A 157 16.59 -3.24 9.10
CA GLY A 157 16.12 -3.91 10.32
C GLY A 157 15.41 -2.96 11.28
N SER A 158 14.57 -3.53 12.16
CA SER A 158 13.81 -2.76 13.16
C SER A 158 14.68 -2.03 14.17
N ASP A 159 15.88 -2.55 14.42
CA ASP A 159 16.87 -1.97 15.33
C ASP A 159 17.95 -1.18 14.58
N ALA A 160 17.78 -0.91 13.28
CA ALA A 160 18.78 -0.28 12.40
C ALA A 160 20.11 -1.06 12.30
N GLY A 161 20.12 -2.35 12.67
CA GLY A 161 21.29 -3.22 12.67
C GLY A 161 21.74 -3.75 11.31
N GLY A 162 20.94 -3.55 10.26
CA GLY A 162 21.22 -4.07 8.93
C GLY A 162 21.00 -5.58 8.80
N GLY A 163 21.55 -6.15 7.73
CA GLY A 163 21.49 -7.57 7.39
C GLY A 163 22.42 -7.89 6.23
N PRO A 164 22.50 -9.15 5.75
CA PRO A 164 23.30 -9.48 4.57
C PRO A 164 22.92 -8.59 3.38
N GLY A 165 23.88 -7.79 2.87
CA GLY A 165 23.65 -6.83 1.79
C GLY A 165 23.18 -5.44 2.22
N PHE A 166 22.84 -5.23 3.50
CA PHE A 166 22.34 -3.95 4.01
C PHE A 166 23.18 -3.44 5.20
N PRO A 167 23.71 -2.19 5.14
CA PRO A 167 24.56 -1.64 6.20
C PRO A 167 23.87 -1.59 7.57
N ASN A 168 24.66 -1.79 8.62
CA ASN A 168 24.30 -1.43 9.99
C ASN A 168 24.42 0.10 10.14
N LEU A 169 23.35 0.76 10.59
CA LEU A 169 23.31 2.23 10.71
C LEU A 169 23.57 2.72 12.14
N ARG A 170 23.85 1.80 13.09
CA ARG A 170 24.14 2.14 14.49
C ARG A 170 25.63 2.19 14.81
N ASP A 171 26.45 1.54 14.00
CA ASP A 171 27.89 1.50 14.24
C ASP A 171 28.59 2.74 13.70
N THR A 172 29.92 2.76 13.85
CA THR A 172 30.76 3.87 13.42
C THR A 172 31.37 3.66 12.04
N ALA A 173 31.04 2.57 11.35
CA ALA A 173 31.64 2.16 10.08
C ALA A 173 30.80 2.65 8.88
N TRP A 174 31.09 3.86 8.40
CA TRP A 174 30.35 4.48 7.31
C TRP A 174 31.06 4.33 5.97
N GLN A 175 30.47 3.58 5.03
CA GLN A 175 31.04 3.38 3.69
C GLN A 175 31.17 4.67 2.87
N TRP A 176 30.20 5.58 3.02
CA TRP A 176 30.14 6.84 2.26
C TRP A 176 30.50 8.08 3.08
N GLY A 177 30.79 7.91 4.38
CA GLY A 177 30.98 8.98 5.36
C GLY A 177 29.81 9.12 6.34
N GLY A 178 30.12 9.34 7.63
CA GLY A 178 29.14 9.40 8.73
C GLY A 178 28.72 10.82 9.14
N GLU A 179 29.21 11.84 8.43
CA GLU A 179 28.83 13.22 8.70
C GLU A 179 27.36 13.47 8.33
N PRO A 180 26.60 14.29 9.08
CA PRO A 180 25.16 14.48 8.87
C PRO A 180 24.78 14.89 7.45
N ASP A 181 25.55 15.75 6.81
CA ASP A 181 25.30 16.19 5.43
C ASP A 181 25.48 15.07 4.41
N ILE A 182 26.45 14.18 4.64
CA ILE A 182 26.73 13.02 3.79
C ILE A 182 25.65 11.96 3.95
N ILE A 183 25.13 11.78 5.18
CA ILE A 183 23.98 10.92 5.46
C ILE A 183 22.73 11.48 4.77
N LYS A 184 22.47 12.79 4.90
CA LYS A 184 21.35 13.44 4.19
C LYS A 184 21.45 13.26 2.68
N GLN A 185 22.64 13.46 2.09
CA GLN A 185 22.89 13.22 0.68
C GLN A 185 22.60 11.76 0.30
N THR A 186 22.99 10.80 1.14
CA THR A 186 22.73 9.37 0.93
C THR A 186 21.24 9.06 0.93
N ILE A 187 20.46 9.69 1.82
CA ILE A 187 19.01 9.48 1.91
C ILE A 187 18.27 10.15 0.75
N SER A 188 18.61 11.40 0.40
CA SER A 188 17.89 12.16 -0.62
C SER A 188 18.32 11.85 -2.05
N GLY A 189 19.60 11.57 -2.27
CA GLY A 189 20.18 11.30 -3.59
C GLY A 189 20.40 9.81 -3.88
N GLY A 190 20.28 8.95 -2.87
CA GLY A 190 20.62 7.53 -2.98
C GLY A 190 22.13 7.28 -3.10
N ARG A 191 22.52 6.00 -3.07
CA ARG A 191 23.90 5.53 -3.29
C ARG A 191 23.90 4.26 -4.12
N LEU A 192 24.89 4.13 -4.99
CA LEU A 192 25.15 2.94 -5.80
C LEU A 192 26.63 2.58 -5.64
N GLY A 193 26.90 1.51 -4.91
CA GLY A 193 28.24 0.92 -4.85
C GLY A 193 28.48 0.06 -6.08
N ALA A 194 29.68 0.17 -6.67
CA ALA A 194 30.08 -0.65 -7.80
C ALA A 194 31.43 -1.32 -7.50
N MET A 195 31.40 -2.60 -7.13
CA MET A 195 32.60 -3.43 -7.06
C MET A 195 32.74 -4.19 -8.38
N PRO A 196 33.78 -3.95 -9.18
CA PRO A 196 33.95 -4.65 -10.46
C PRO A 196 34.23 -6.14 -10.25
N ALA A 197 33.90 -6.94 -11.26
CA ALA A 197 34.16 -8.37 -11.24
C ALA A 197 35.64 -8.65 -11.51
N TRP A 198 36.37 -9.08 -10.49
CA TRP A 198 37.82 -9.33 -10.58
C TRP A 198 38.21 -10.74 -11.04
N GLY A 199 37.27 -11.68 -11.12
CA GLY A 199 37.54 -13.08 -11.49
C GLY A 199 38.38 -13.24 -12.77
N PRO A 200 38.03 -12.59 -13.90
CA PRO A 200 38.83 -12.68 -15.12
C PRO A 200 40.23 -12.06 -15.03
N VAL A 201 40.42 -11.08 -14.15
CA VAL A 201 41.68 -10.33 -14.01
C VAL A 201 42.63 -11.04 -13.05
N LEU A 202 42.09 -11.54 -11.93
CA LEU A 202 42.86 -12.21 -10.89
C LEU A 202 43.06 -13.71 -11.13
N GLY A 203 42.17 -14.36 -11.89
CA GLY A 203 42.25 -15.80 -12.15
C GLY A 203 42.29 -16.61 -10.85
N ASP A 204 43.26 -17.51 -10.73
CA ASP A 204 43.43 -18.36 -9.56
C ASP A 204 43.85 -17.58 -8.29
N SER A 205 44.36 -16.34 -8.45
CA SER A 205 44.78 -15.49 -7.32
C SER A 205 43.62 -14.81 -6.58
N VAL A 206 42.36 -15.01 -6.98
CA VAL A 206 41.19 -14.47 -6.24
C VAL A 206 41.21 -14.94 -4.78
N GLY A 207 41.56 -16.21 -4.53
CA GLY A 207 41.67 -16.76 -3.19
C GLY A 207 42.76 -16.08 -2.36
N ASP A 208 43.93 -15.83 -2.96
CA ASP A 208 45.06 -15.17 -2.31
C ASP A 208 44.74 -13.72 -1.93
N VAL A 209 44.09 -12.96 -2.82
CA VAL A 209 43.65 -11.59 -2.53
C VAL A 209 42.59 -11.56 -1.43
N ALA A 210 41.62 -12.48 -1.47
CA ALA A 210 40.62 -12.60 -0.42
C ALA A 210 41.24 -12.94 0.95
N ALA A 211 42.21 -13.86 0.97
CA ALA A 211 42.98 -14.21 2.17
C ALA A 211 43.75 -12.99 2.70
N TYR A 212 44.41 -12.23 1.83
CA TYR A 212 45.11 -11.01 2.22
C TYR A 212 44.16 -9.97 2.83
N VAL A 213 43.02 -9.68 2.20
CA VAL A 213 42.02 -8.73 2.74
C VAL A 213 41.47 -9.20 4.09
N MET A 214 41.23 -10.49 4.26
CA MET A 214 40.83 -11.06 5.57
C MET A 214 41.90 -10.85 6.64
N SER A 215 43.18 -11.00 6.29
CA SER A 215 44.30 -10.76 7.20
C SER A 215 44.40 -9.30 7.66
N LEU A 216 43.99 -8.32 6.83
CA LEU A 216 43.93 -6.90 7.22
C LEU A 216 42.91 -6.66 8.35
N SER A 217 41.88 -7.49 8.44
CA SER A 217 40.89 -7.47 9.53
C SER A 217 41.33 -8.28 10.77
N GLY A 218 42.56 -8.78 10.80
CA GLY A 218 43.11 -9.59 11.90
C GLY A 218 42.59 -11.03 11.96
N LYS A 219 41.92 -11.51 10.91
CA LYS A 219 41.41 -12.89 10.82
C LYS A 219 42.44 -13.80 10.17
N GLN A 220 42.55 -15.03 10.67
CA GLN A 220 43.33 -16.08 10.00
C GLN A 220 42.65 -16.49 8.69
N SER A 221 43.45 -16.72 7.66
CA SER A 221 42.99 -17.13 6.34
C SER A 221 43.98 -18.13 5.73
N GLU A 222 43.46 -19.10 4.99
CA GLU A 222 44.26 -20.05 4.21
C GLU A 222 44.48 -19.46 2.81
N GLY A 223 45.75 -19.22 2.44
CA GLY A 223 46.13 -18.65 1.14
C GLY A 223 47.56 -18.10 1.12
N ASN A 224 48.10 -17.78 -0.06
CA ASN A 224 49.41 -17.17 -0.19
C ASN A 224 49.31 -15.64 -0.01
N LEU A 225 49.54 -15.19 1.23
CA LEU A 225 49.41 -13.78 1.61
C LEU A 225 50.37 -12.85 0.84
N ASP A 226 51.54 -13.34 0.43
CA ASP A 226 52.52 -12.53 -0.32
C ASP A 226 52.00 -12.22 -1.73
N VAL A 227 51.47 -13.24 -2.42
CA VAL A 227 50.82 -13.08 -3.73
C VAL A 227 49.57 -12.20 -3.61
N GLY A 228 48.75 -12.44 -2.58
CA GLY A 228 47.55 -11.64 -2.30
C GLY A 228 47.86 -10.16 -2.06
N LYS A 229 48.92 -9.88 -1.28
CA LYS A 229 49.39 -8.52 -1.00
C LYS A 229 49.89 -7.81 -2.26
N GLU A 230 50.67 -8.51 -3.07
CA GLU A 230 51.17 -7.98 -4.34
C GLU A 230 50.01 -7.59 -5.26
N LYS A 231 49.05 -8.50 -5.46
CA LYS A 231 47.89 -8.27 -6.32
C LYS A 231 46.94 -7.19 -5.79
N PHE A 232 46.71 -7.15 -4.48
CA PHE A 232 45.89 -6.11 -3.86
C PHE A 232 46.51 -4.72 -4.07
N THR A 233 47.83 -4.60 -3.95
CA THR A 233 48.54 -3.33 -4.18
C THR A 233 48.54 -2.93 -5.66
N GLN A 234 48.55 -3.90 -6.58
CA GLN A 234 48.50 -3.62 -8.02
C GLN A 234 47.12 -3.18 -8.52
N LEU A 235 46.04 -3.65 -7.89
CA LEU A 235 44.69 -3.57 -8.48
C LEU A 235 43.61 -2.95 -7.57
N CYS A 236 43.82 -2.86 -6.26
CA CYS A 236 42.78 -2.51 -5.30
C CYS A 236 43.03 -1.20 -4.51
N VAL A 237 44.26 -0.65 -4.58
CA VAL A 237 44.69 0.60 -3.92
C VAL A 237 45.22 1.54 -4.98
#